data_AF-A0A2W1BY80-F1
#
_entry.id   AF-A0A2W1BY80-F1
#
_cell.length_a   1.000
_cell.length_b   1.000
_cell.length_c   1.000
_cell.angle_alpha   90.00
_cell.angle_beta   90.00
_cell.angle_gamma   90.00
#
_symmetry.space_group_name_H-M   'P 1'
#
loop_
_entity.id
_entity.type
_entity.pdbx_description
1 polymer ?
#
loop_
_entity_poly.entity_id
_entity_poly.type
_entity_poly.pdbx_seq_one_letter_code
_entity_poly.pdbx_strand_id
1 'polypeptide(L)'
;MSPTSVTSVTDHSIAGIPIFASTPLVARPKMTNGHDVVHNKRNSENNNDTVNGNVNVTIVSESVNSMDVLSGGESDAGDTLSRRNNNSISSGMLGTLREVGDAPKKRHMDITYFVAKELLMTERTYKRDLELVTVKWSNSVSALAAGGDAGEGAGAALARACLALEPLALSTGKLLARLDRLLANCTKPDDAEEPEYKKIASVLYDHLLSTIDASVWYSSCAGSLVGVVESVRRRGGAAGRAAAAFDADAPLPLAALLLRPLHRALHYHRLANELYNATQSESAAAALELASHGANEAREQLQHGENHAALCQLQRDIAGYDKLLVAEREFIRMGCVYKHSSRGLQQRMLFLFSDVLVVTSKAGSAQFRAHSALPLHALTLKHSELPHSFTLTGGEDTNLLLSATNDLEFTGWYRALQAAIDNARDKYTEVDTELTPYEQETSESSPLGACGGGLAHVCWHRFTSLDTTHLHLAMRTQLSGYLLRKFKKSPGWQKLWVVFAVSTLFFYKSWQDETPLASLPLLGYSVGAPVPDDNIDKDFVFKLQFKNHVYFFRADSLYTFNRWTEVLQTATMRPEN
;
A
#
# COMPACT_ATOMS: atom_id res chain seq x y z
N MET A 1 13.39 16.80 63.21
CA MET A 1 12.07 16.30 62.78
C MET A 1 12.04 16.42 61.26
N SER A 2 12.25 15.29 60.60
CA SER A 2 12.42 15.17 59.16
C SER A 2 11.20 14.42 58.62
N PRO A 3 10.55 14.88 57.53
CA PRO A 3 9.45 14.12 56.95
C PRO A 3 9.97 13.06 55.98
N THR A 4 9.34 11.91 56.08
CA THR A 4 9.52 10.66 55.33
C THR A 4 9.15 10.79 53.86
N SER A 5 9.99 10.19 53.01
CA SER A 5 9.80 9.99 51.58
C SER A 5 8.72 8.95 51.27
N VAL A 6 7.87 9.25 50.29
CA VAL A 6 7.00 8.27 49.62
C VAL A 6 7.59 8.04 48.23
N THR A 7 7.96 6.80 47.94
CA THR A 7 8.54 6.35 46.67
C THR A 7 7.49 6.26 45.57
N SER A 8 7.65 7.04 44.50
CA SER A 8 6.97 6.83 43.21
C SER A 8 7.86 5.99 42.29
N VAL A 9 7.46 4.76 42.00
CA VAL A 9 8.04 3.94 40.93
C VAL A 9 7.13 4.07 39.71
N THR A 10 7.51 4.93 38.78
CA THR A 10 7.06 4.91 37.39
C THR A 10 8.23 5.36 36.54
N ASP A 11 9.10 4.41 36.21
CA ASP A 11 10.12 4.59 35.18
C ASP A 11 9.73 3.70 33.99
N HIS A 12 9.03 4.30 33.03
CA HIS A 12 8.77 3.73 31.72
C HIS A 12 9.48 4.58 30.68
N SER A 13 10.81 4.58 30.72
CA SER A 13 11.62 5.12 29.62
C SER A 13 11.54 4.18 28.40
N ILE A 14 10.65 4.52 27.47
CA ILE A 14 10.72 4.07 26.06
C ILE A 14 11.08 5.27 25.17
N ALA A 15 11.91 6.17 25.69
CA ALA A 15 12.59 7.18 24.88
C ALA A 15 14.04 6.73 24.72
N GLY A 16 14.37 6.17 23.54
CA GLY A 16 15.77 5.87 23.20
C GLY A 16 16.09 4.43 22.82
N ILE A 17 15.16 3.62 22.31
CA ILE A 17 15.54 2.37 21.66
C ILE A 17 15.93 2.69 20.20
N PRO A 18 17.22 2.68 19.82
CA PRO A 18 17.62 2.88 18.43
C PRO A 18 16.99 1.80 17.55
N ILE A 19 16.69 2.15 16.30
CA ILE A 19 16.24 1.22 15.27
C ILE A 19 17.33 0.15 15.13
N PHE A 20 17.13 -1.03 15.73
CA PHE A 20 18.10 -2.11 15.65
C PHE A 20 18.17 -2.63 14.21
N ALA A 21 19.21 -2.21 13.48
CA ALA A 21 19.66 -2.89 12.27
C ALA A 21 19.87 -4.37 12.61
N SER A 22 19.12 -5.25 11.95
CA SER A 22 19.07 -6.67 12.35
C SER A 22 20.08 -7.56 11.64
N THR A 23 21.17 -7.00 11.14
CA THR A 23 22.25 -7.78 10.50
C THR A 23 23.59 -7.39 11.11
N PRO A 24 24.11 -8.13 12.11
CA PRO A 24 25.50 -8.00 12.49
C PRO A 24 26.37 -8.55 11.34
N LEU A 25 27.32 -7.75 10.86
CA LEU A 25 28.41 -8.20 9.99
C LEU A 25 29.32 -9.14 10.79
N VAL A 26 28.97 -10.43 10.86
CA VAL A 26 29.86 -11.46 11.41
C VAL A 26 30.69 -12.02 10.27
N ALA A 27 31.97 -11.64 10.22
CA ALA A 27 32.95 -12.24 9.33
C ALA A 27 33.04 -13.76 9.60
N ARG A 28 32.63 -14.58 8.63
CA ARG A 28 32.92 -16.02 8.62
C ARG A 28 34.01 -16.33 7.59
N PRO A 29 34.88 -17.31 7.85
CA PRO A 29 36.02 -17.62 7.00
C PRO A 29 35.56 -18.21 5.65
N LYS A 30 36.22 -17.77 4.57
CA LYS A 30 36.02 -18.22 3.19
C LYS A 30 36.06 -19.74 3.10
N MET A 31 34.94 -20.37 2.74
CA MET A 31 34.93 -21.73 2.21
C MET A 31 34.99 -21.65 0.69
N THR A 32 36.01 -22.27 0.12
CA THR A 32 36.25 -22.34 -1.32
C THR A 32 35.31 -23.38 -1.94
N ASN A 33 34.39 -22.95 -2.79
CA ASN A 33 33.60 -23.88 -3.59
C ASN A 33 34.44 -24.37 -4.77
N GLY A 34 35.02 -25.56 -4.60
CA GLY A 34 35.51 -26.35 -5.71
C GLY A 34 34.33 -26.91 -6.51
N HIS A 35 34.30 -26.60 -7.80
CA HIS A 35 33.88 -27.56 -8.81
C HIS A 35 34.47 -27.22 -10.18
N ASP A 36 35.52 -27.99 -10.47
CA ASP A 36 35.96 -28.59 -11.73
C ASP A 36 35.61 -27.95 -13.08
N VAL A 37 36.72 -27.53 -13.70
CA VAL A 37 36.97 -27.38 -15.12
C VAL A 37 36.68 -28.68 -15.87
N VAL A 38 35.74 -28.66 -16.80
CA VAL A 38 35.69 -29.65 -17.88
C VAL A 38 36.06 -28.96 -19.19
N HIS A 39 37.29 -29.22 -19.62
CA HIS A 39 37.76 -28.93 -20.96
C HIS A 39 36.89 -29.62 -22.01
N ASN A 40 36.51 -28.90 -23.07
CA ASN A 40 36.34 -29.53 -24.36
C ASN A 40 36.87 -28.64 -25.50
N LYS A 41 37.99 -29.08 -26.08
CA LYS A 41 38.53 -28.62 -27.36
C LYS A 41 37.67 -29.23 -28.48
N ARG A 42 37.24 -28.44 -29.47
CA ARG A 42 37.51 -28.70 -30.90
C ARG A 42 36.97 -27.60 -31.84
N ASN A 43 37.90 -27.15 -32.68
CA ASN A 43 37.83 -26.71 -34.08
C ASN A 43 36.97 -25.51 -34.52
N SER A 44 37.68 -24.40 -34.73
CA SER A 44 37.74 -23.57 -35.95
C SER A 44 36.90 -24.02 -37.15
N GLU A 45 36.06 -23.12 -37.67
CA GLU A 45 36.09 -22.72 -39.09
C GLU A 45 35.40 -21.35 -39.31
N ASN A 46 35.96 -20.60 -40.25
CA ASN A 46 35.59 -19.24 -40.66
C ASN A 46 34.17 -19.13 -41.23
N ASN A 47 33.50 -18.00 -41.00
CA ASN A 47 32.88 -17.24 -42.10
C ASN A 47 32.53 -15.81 -41.66
N ASN A 48 33.05 -14.85 -42.42
CA ASN A 48 32.53 -13.49 -42.50
C ASN A 48 31.20 -13.53 -43.26
N ASP A 49 30.18 -12.84 -42.76
CA ASP A 49 29.24 -12.11 -43.61
C ASP A 49 28.61 -10.96 -42.81
N THR A 50 28.83 -9.76 -43.31
CA THR A 50 28.10 -8.55 -42.95
C THR A 50 26.78 -8.48 -43.72
N VAL A 51 25.83 -7.70 -43.16
CA VAL A 51 24.73 -6.97 -43.84
C VAL A 51 23.29 -7.41 -43.46
N ASN A 52 22.64 -6.46 -42.77
CA ASN A 52 21.23 -6.07 -42.75
C ASN A 52 20.13 -6.98 -42.15
N GLY A 53 19.51 -6.42 -41.10
CA GLY A 53 18.12 -5.99 -41.21
C GLY A 53 17.03 -7.05 -41.05
N ASN A 54 16.94 -7.63 -39.84
CA ASN A 54 15.70 -7.89 -39.13
C ASN A 54 16.05 -8.65 -37.84
N VAL A 55 16.23 -7.91 -36.74
CA VAL A 55 16.36 -8.55 -35.42
C VAL A 55 14.98 -9.04 -35.03
N ASN A 56 14.74 -10.32 -35.25
CA ASN A 56 13.55 -11.00 -34.74
C ASN A 56 13.71 -11.09 -33.21
N VAL A 57 13.21 -10.09 -32.49
CA VAL A 57 13.27 -10.01 -31.03
C VAL A 57 12.39 -11.11 -30.46
N THR A 58 13.00 -12.24 -30.11
CA THR A 58 12.30 -13.34 -29.44
C THR A 58 12.16 -12.98 -27.97
N ILE A 59 10.93 -12.69 -27.52
CA ILE A 59 10.62 -12.55 -26.10
C ILE A 59 10.57 -13.97 -25.52
N VAL A 60 11.58 -14.36 -24.75
CA VAL A 60 11.59 -15.65 -24.07
C VAL A 60 10.79 -15.51 -22.78
N SER A 61 9.51 -15.86 -22.85
CA SER A 61 8.65 -16.02 -21.69
C SER A 61 8.91 -17.40 -21.07
N GLU A 62 9.68 -17.45 -19.98
CA GLU A 62 9.71 -18.59 -19.07
C GLU A 62 8.51 -18.47 -18.11
N SER A 63 7.31 -18.85 -18.56
CA SER A 63 6.19 -19.14 -17.66
C SER A 63 5.25 -20.16 -18.28
N VAL A 64 5.48 -21.43 -17.96
CA VAL A 64 4.49 -22.50 -18.12
C VAL A 64 3.58 -22.51 -16.89
N ASN A 65 2.27 -22.44 -17.16
CA ASN A 65 1.13 -22.86 -16.34
C ASN A 65 1.19 -22.58 -14.82
N SER A 66 0.77 -21.38 -14.43
CA SER A 66 -0.16 -21.20 -13.31
C SER A 66 -0.86 -19.86 -13.51
N MET A 67 -2.01 -19.92 -14.18
CA MET A 67 -2.80 -18.78 -14.61
C MET A 67 -4.13 -18.85 -13.88
N ASP A 68 -4.12 -18.48 -12.60
CA ASP A 68 -5.33 -18.07 -11.91
C ASP A 68 -5.17 -16.61 -11.48
N VAL A 69 -6.02 -15.78 -12.09
CA VAL A 69 -6.24 -14.35 -11.85
C VAL A 69 -5.09 -13.44 -12.32
N LEU A 70 -5.44 -12.47 -13.18
CA LEU A 70 -4.59 -11.43 -13.79
C LEU A 70 -3.94 -11.77 -15.15
N SER A 71 -4.75 -12.15 -16.14
CA SER A 71 -4.66 -11.64 -17.52
C SER A 71 -5.70 -12.33 -18.41
N GLY A 72 -6.92 -11.80 -18.47
CA GLY A 72 -7.89 -12.23 -19.48
C GLY A 72 -7.58 -11.57 -20.82
N GLY A 73 -6.73 -12.22 -21.63
CA GLY A 73 -6.65 -11.98 -23.06
C GLY A 73 -7.80 -12.72 -23.75
N GLU A 74 -8.62 -11.95 -24.46
CA GLU A 74 -9.53 -12.31 -25.54
C GLU A 74 -9.96 -13.79 -25.63
N SER A 75 -11.06 -14.12 -24.94
CA SER A 75 -12.10 -14.97 -25.53
C SER A 75 -13.43 -14.72 -24.82
N ASP A 76 -14.46 -14.61 -25.64
CA ASP A 76 -15.85 -14.39 -25.30
C ASP A 76 -16.44 -15.71 -24.77
N ALA A 77 -16.15 -16.10 -23.53
CA ALA A 77 -16.86 -17.12 -22.74
C ALA A 77 -16.18 -17.35 -21.39
N GLY A 78 -16.96 -17.45 -20.29
CA GLY A 78 -16.47 -18.05 -19.05
C GLY A 78 -16.40 -17.12 -17.85
N ASP A 79 -17.58 -16.62 -17.47
CA ASP A 79 -17.89 -16.05 -16.17
C ASP A 79 -17.49 -17.03 -15.03
N THR A 80 -16.40 -16.77 -14.30
CA THR A 80 -16.10 -17.42 -13.01
C THR A 80 -16.51 -16.54 -11.84
N LEU A 81 -17.69 -15.93 -11.93
CA LEU A 81 -18.52 -15.73 -10.76
C LEU A 81 -19.01 -17.11 -10.31
N SER A 82 -18.53 -17.60 -9.17
CA SER A 82 -19.19 -18.72 -8.51
C SER A 82 -20.65 -18.32 -8.26
N ARG A 83 -21.55 -18.88 -9.06
CA ARG A 83 -23.00 -18.83 -8.88
C ARG A 83 -23.36 -19.53 -7.56
N ARG A 84 -23.14 -18.87 -6.42
CA ARG A 84 -24.05 -19.03 -5.29
C ARG A 84 -25.17 -18.02 -5.51
N ASN A 85 -26.15 -18.50 -6.27
CA ASN A 85 -27.44 -17.87 -6.45
C ASN A 85 -28.16 -17.78 -5.09
N ASN A 86 -27.93 -16.71 -4.35
CA ASN A 86 -28.78 -16.29 -3.24
C ASN A 86 -29.51 -15.00 -3.63
N ASN A 87 -30.29 -15.06 -4.71
CA ASN A 87 -31.41 -14.15 -4.92
C ASN A 87 -32.55 -14.55 -3.98
N SER A 88 -32.39 -14.25 -2.71
CA SER A 88 -33.49 -14.14 -1.75
C SER A 88 -33.08 -13.18 -0.64
N ILE A 89 -32.92 -11.91 -1.00
CA ILE A 89 -33.04 -10.84 -0.02
C ILE A 89 -34.41 -10.23 -0.22
N SER A 90 -35.25 -10.53 0.76
CA SER A 90 -36.60 -10.07 1.01
C SER A 90 -36.79 -8.62 0.59
N SER A 91 -37.86 -8.37 -0.16
CA SER A 91 -38.36 -7.07 -0.61
C SER A 91 -38.88 -6.16 0.52
N GLY A 92 -38.20 -6.14 1.67
CA GLY A 92 -38.65 -5.50 2.91
C GLY A 92 -37.90 -4.23 3.32
N MET A 93 -36.91 -3.76 2.55
CA MET A 93 -36.09 -2.60 2.94
C MET A 93 -35.78 -1.64 1.78
N LEU A 94 -36.63 -1.62 0.75
CA LEU A 94 -36.63 -0.61 -0.31
C LEU A 94 -37.33 0.66 0.19
N GLY A 95 -36.74 1.31 1.18
CA GLY A 95 -37.22 2.56 1.76
C GLY A 95 -36.08 3.54 1.89
N THR A 96 -35.59 4.07 0.76
CA THR A 96 -34.90 5.37 0.57
C THR A 96 -34.02 5.32 -0.68
N LEU A 97 -34.65 5.32 -1.85
CA LEU A 97 -34.18 5.89 -3.12
C LEU A 97 -35.28 5.57 -4.14
N ARG A 98 -36.46 6.19 -3.93
CA ARG A 98 -37.52 6.20 -4.94
C ARG A 98 -37.04 7.03 -6.13
N GLU A 99 -37.35 6.52 -7.32
CA GLU A 99 -37.25 7.23 -8.60
C GLU A 99 -37.86 8.62 -8.49
N VAL A 100 -37.17 9.58 -9.09
CA VAL A 100 -37.52 11.01 -9.05
C VAL A 100 -38.75 11.21 -9.94
N GLY A 101 -39.91 11.25 -9.30
CA GLY A 101 -41.10 11.98 -9.73
C GLY A 101 -41.62 12.73 -8.50
N ASP A 102 -41.40 14.04 -8.47
CA ASP A 102 -41.76 14.99 -7.40
C ASP A 102 -41.17 14.69 -6.00
N ALA A 103 -39.95 15.18 -5.76
CA ALA A 103 -39.35 15.23 -4.42
C ALA A 103 -39.44 16.67 -3.85
N PRO A 104 -39.88 16.85 -2.59
CA PRO A 104 -39.91 18.16 -1.95
C PRO A 104 -38.48 18.73 -1.89
N LYS A 105 -38.36 20.06 -2.01
CA LYS A 105 -37.08 20.81 -2.01
C LYS A 105 -36.14 20.30 -0.92
N LYS A 106 -35.19 19.43 -1.26
CA LYS A 106 -34.11 19.01 -0.34
C LYS A 106 -33.37 20.27 0.09
N ARG A 107 -33.22 20.50 1.40
CA ARG A 107 -32.30 21.53 1.93
C ARG A 107 -30.95 21.36 1.23
N HIS A 108 -30.39 22.46 0.74
CA HIS A 108 -29.08 22.44 0.10
C HIS A 108 -28.05 22.03 1.15
N MET A 109 -27.56 20.79 1.08
CA MET A 109 -26.51 20.32 1.97
C MET A 109 -25.23 21.09 1.69
N ASP A 110 -24.59 21.60 2.72
CA ASP A 110 -23.36 22.35 2.59
C ASP A 110 -22.13 21.50 2.94
N ILE A 111 -20.98 22.15 2.92
CA ILE A 111 -19.68 21.57 3.25
C ILE A 111 -19.61 20.92 4.63
N THR A 112 -20.33 21.43 5.64
CA THR A 112 -20.32 20.85 6.99
C THR A 112 -21.01 19.50 7.03
N TYR A 113 -22.11 19.33 6.29
CA TYR A 113 -22.75 18.03 6.10
C TYR A 113 -21.82 17.05 5.40
N PHE A 114 -21.15 17.49 4.33
CA PHE A 114 -20.30 16.61 3.54
C PHE A 114 -19.02 16.18 4.28
N VAL A 115 -18.39 17.10 5.03
CA VAL A 115 -17.28 16.77 5.92
C VAL A 115 -17.72 15.81 7.02
N ALA A 116 -18.87 16.05 7.67
CA ALA A 116 -19.39 15.12 8.68
C ALA A 116 -19.61 13.72 8.11
N LYS A 117 -20.12 13.63 6.88
CA LYS A 117 -20.34 12.38 6.17
C LYS A 117 -19.02 11.69 5.80
N GLU A 118 -18.05 12.39 5.25
CA GLU A 118 -16.73 11.81 4.96
C GLU A 118 -16.05 11.34 6.24
N LEU A 119 -16.10 12.13 7.31
CA LEU A 119 -15.55 11.77 8.60
C LEU A 119 -16.19 10.48 9.12
N LEU A 120 -17.52 10.38 9.08
CA LEU A 120 -18.24 9.16 9.48
C LEU A 120 -17.81 7.94 8.68
N MET A 121 -17.76 8.06 7.35
CA MET A 121 -17.46 6.91 6.49
C MET A 121 -16.00 6.46 6.63
N THR A 122 -15.06 7.38 6.77
CA THR A 122 -13.65 7.07 6.96
C THR A 122 -13.35 6.57 8.38
N GLU A 123 -14.05 7.09 9.39
CA GLU A 123 -13.92 6.63 10.79
C GLU A 123 -14.42 5.20 10.97
N ARG A 124 -15.44 4.77 10.21
CA ARG A 124 -15.90 3.37 10.21
C ARG A 124 -14.79 2.42 9.76
N THR A 125 -14.10 2.77 8.69
CA THR A 125 -12.95 1.99 8.19
C THR A 125 -11.79 2.05 9.17
N TYR A 126 -11.49 3.23 9.72
CA TYR A 126 -10.40 3.40 10.69
C TYR A 126 -10.62 2.56 11.95
N LYS A 127 -11.83 2.58 12.54
CA LYS A 127 -12.18 1.71 13.67
C LYS A 127 -11.96 0.23 13.33
N ARG A 128 -12.43 -0.22 12.17
CA ARG A 128 -12.23 -1.61 11.72
C ARG A 128 -10.74 -1.94 11.58
N ASP A 129 -9.96 -1.05 10.98
CA ASP A 129 -8.52 -1.22 10.81
C ASP A 129 -7.80 -1.30 12.17
N LEU A 130 -8.24 -0.53 13.18
CA LEU A 130 -7.75 -0.66 14.56
C LEU A 130 -8.14 -2.00 15.19
N GLU A 131 -9.39 -2.44 15.03
CA GLU A 131 -9.90 -3.71 15.59
C GLU A 131 -9.23 -4.94 14.98
N LEU A 132 -8.76 -4.86 13.72
CA LEU A 132 -7.90 -5.90 13.14
C LEU A 132 -6.64 -6.11 14.00
N VAL A 133 -6.08 -5.06 14.59
CA VAL A 133 -4.88 -5.16 15.44
C VAL A 133 -5.25 -5.41 16.90
N THR A 134 -6.10 -4.58 17.49
CA THR A 134 -6.40 -4.61 18.93
C THR A 134 -7.30 -5.78 19.34
N VAL A 135 -8.03 -6.38 18.41
CA VAL A 135 -8.92 -7.53 18.67
C VAL A 135 -8.40 -8.78 17.95
N LYS A 136 -8.43 -8.80 16.61
CA LYS A 136 -8.14 -10.04 15.84
C LYS A 136 -6.70 -10.50 16.01
N TRP A 137 -5.74 -9.59 15.82
CA TRP A 137 -4.33 -9.87 16.03
C TRP A 137 -4.01 -10.13 17.51
N SER A 138 -4.51 -9.27 18.41
CA SER A 138 -4.34 -9.43 19.87
C SER A 138 -4.81 -10.81 20.39
N ASN A 139 -5.94 -11.33 19.91
CA ASN A 139 -6.42 -12.67 20.25
C ASN A 139 -5.43 -13.76 19.80
N SER A 140 -4.85 -13.60 18.59
CA SER A 140 -3.85 -14.53 18.06
C SER A 140 -2.57 -14.51 18.91
N VAL A 141 -2.11 -13.31 19.28
CA VAL A 141 -0.95 -13.12 20.18
C VAL A 141 -1.20 -13.70 21.57
N SER A 142 -2.41 -13.52 22.11
CA SER A 142 -2.78 -14.04 23.43
C SER A 142 -2.83 -15.58 23.44
N ALA A 143 -3.37 -16.19 22.38
CA ALA A 143 -3.36 -17.65 22.20
C ALA A 143 -1.93 -18.21 22.13
N LEU A 144 -1.03 -17.53 21.42
CA LEU A 144 0.39 -17.90 21.35
C LEU A 144 1.08 -17.80 22.72
N ALA A 145 0.79 -16.74 23.49
CA ALA A 145 1.35 -16.56 24.82
C ALA A 145 0.88 -17.64 25.79
N ALA A 146 -0.39 -18.05 25.71
CA ALA A 146 -0.95 -19.14 26.52
C ALA A 146 -0.38 -20.52 26.15
N GLY A 147 -0.03 -20.74 24.89
CA GLY A 147 0.52 -22.00 24.39
C GLY A 147 1.99 -22.25 24.73
N GLY A 148 2.71 -21.30 25.34
CA GLY A 148 4.14 -21.42 25.67
C GLY A 148 5.10 -21.47 24.48
N ASP A 149 4.59 -21.47 23.25
CA ASP A 149 5.33 -21.67 21.98
C ASP A 149 5.70 -20.35 21.27
N ALA A 150 5.41 -19.20 21.89
CA ALA A 150 5.65 -17.88 21.29
C ALA A 150 7.15 -17.52 21.14
N GLY A 151 8.05 -18.25 21.80
CA GLY A 151 9.45 -17.87 21.98
C GLY A 151 9.62 -16.78 23.05
N GLU A 152 10.73 -16.83 23.79
CA GLU A 152 10.98 -15.95 24.93
C GLU A 152 10.91 -14.45 24.50
N GLY A 153 9.93 -13.72 25.04
CA GLY A 153 9.74 -12.29 24.81
C GLY A 153 9.07 -11.86 23.48
N ALA A 154 8.93 -12.74 22.49
CA ALA A 154 8.31 -12.38 21.20
C ALA A 154 6.80 -12.15 21.31
N GLY A 155 6.08 -13.00 22.05
CA GLY A 155 4.66 -12.77 22.36
C GLY A 155 4.43 -11.45 23.12
N ALA A 156 5.29 -11.14 24.09
CA ALA A 156 5.22 -9.87 24.83
C ALA A 156 5.48 -8.66 23.92
N ALA A 157 6.40 -8.77 22.94
CA ALA A 157 6.68 -7.70 21.99
C ALA A 157 5.48 -7.42 21.07
N LEU A 158 4.80 -8.46 20.58
CA LEU A 158 3.59 -8.33 19.78
C LEU A 158 2.41 -7.79 20.61
N ALA A 159 2.30 -8.21 21.87
CA ALA A 159 1.27 -7.72 22.79
C ALA A 159 1.43 -6.21 23.06
N ARG A 160 2.67 -5.72 23.22
CA ARG A 160 2.95 -4.27 23.35
C ARG A 160 2.44 -3.46 22.16
N ALA A 161 2.59 -3.98 20.93
CA ALA A 161 2.07 -3.31 19.73
C ALA A 161 0.53 -3.20 19.73
N CYS A 162 -0.16 -4.21 20.26
CA CYS A 162 -1.62 -4.18 20.40
C CYS A 162 -2.06 -3.17 21.48
N LEU A 163 -1.43 -3.21 22.65
CA LEU A 163 -1.74 -2.33 23.79
C LEU A 163 -1.49 -0.85 23.46
N ALA A 164 -0.46 -0.55 22.68
CA ALA A 164 -0.16 0.82 22.27
C ALA A 164 -1.31 1.49 21.48
N LEU A 165 -2.15 0.71 20.79
CA LEU A 165 -3.27 1.23 20.01
C LEU A 165 -4.57 1.38 20.82
N GLU A 166 -4.68 0.78 22.00
CA GLU A 166 -5.93 0.74 22.77
C GLU A 166 -6.51 2.12 23.09
N PRO A 167 -5.73 3.13 23.54
CA PRO A 167 -6.28 4.45 23.85
C PRO A 167 -6.97 5.10 22.64
N LEU A 168 -6.40 4.90 21.45
CA LEU A 168 -6.97 5.41 20.21
C LEU A 168 -8.20 4.60 19.80
N ALA A 169 -8.12 3.26 19.85
CA ALA A 169 -9.22 2.37 19.47
C ALA A 169 -10.49 2.59 20.32
N LEU A 170 -10.34 2.73 21.64
CA LEU A 170 -11.47 2.93 22.56
C LEU A 170 -12.22 4.24 22.30
N SER A 171 -11.54 5.27 21.79
CA SER A 171 -12.13 6.58 21.53
C SER A 171 -13.04 6.61 20.27
N THR A 172 -12.73 5.77 19.27
CA THR A 172 -13.39 5.80 17.94
C THR A 172 -14.89 5.52 18.00
N GLY A 173 -15.32 4.59 18.86
CA GLY A 173 -16.73 4.22 19.02
C GLY A 173 -17.60 5.39 19.52
N LYS A 174 -17.07 6.20 20.44
CA LYS A 174 -17.76 7.40 20.95
C LYS A 174 -17.92 8.45 19.85
N LEU A 175 -16.89 8.67 19.03
CA LEU A 175 -16.95 9.59 17.90
C LEU A 175 -18.00 9.13 16.88
N LEU A 176 -17.95 7.87 16.46
CA LEU A 176 -18.92 7.29 15.51
C LEU A 176 -20.37 7.48 15.96
N ALA A 177 -20.66 7.20 17.23
CA ALA A 177 -22.00 7.39 17.78
C ALA A 177 -22.46 8.85 17.73
N ARG A 178 -21.55 9.83 17.92
CA ARG A 178 -21.87 11.26 17.74
C ARG A 178 -22.12 11.58 16.27
N LEU A 179 -21.26 11.12 15.37
CA LEU A 179 -21.38 11.36 13.93
C LEU A 179 -22.67 10.78 13.34
N ASP A 180 -23.07 9.58 13.75
CA ASP A 180 -24.33 8.98 13.33
C ASP A 180 -25.55 9.80 13.79
N ARG A 181 -25.52 10.35 15.02
CA ARG A 181 -26.58 11.26 15.51
C ARG A 181 -26.64 12.55 14.70
N LEU A 182 -25.49 13.18 14.45
CA LEU A 182 -25.41 14.41 13.65
C LEU A 182 -26.04 14.25 12.26
N LEU A 183 -25.90 13.06 11.66
CA LEU A 183 -26.35 12.77 10.30
C LEU A 183 -27.74 12.13 10.21
N ALA A 184 -28.30 11.62 11.31
CA ALA A 184 -29.62 10.98 11.34
C ALA A 184 -30.77 11.98 11.13
N ASN A 185 -30.61 13.23 11.60
CA ASN A 185 -31.69 14.23 11.63
C ASN A 185 -31.71 15.17 10.40
N CYS A 186 -30.94 14.89 9.35
CA CYS A 186 -30.76 15.82 8.22
C CYS A 186 -31.97 15.93 7.25
N THR A 187 -33.02 15.11 7.41
CA THR A 187 -34.11 14.98 6.42
C THR A 187 -35.47 15.47 6.88
N LYS A 188 -35.59 16.09 8.06
CA LYS A 188 -36.87 16.65 8.54
C LYS A 188 -37.05 18.08 7.99
N PRO A 189 -38.06 18.34 7.13
CA PRO A 189 -38.21 19.64 6.48
C PRO A 189 -38.68 20.77 7.42
N ASP A 190 -39.41 20.42 8.49
CA ASP A 190 -40.30 21.33 9.22
C ASP A 190 -39.71 22.03 10.46
N ASP A 191 -38.46 21.77 10.86
CA ASP A 191 -37.91 22.42 12.06
C ASP A 191 -37.14 23.70 11.69
N ALA A 192 -37.53 24.83 12.30
CA ALA A 192 -36.82 26.12 12.25
C ALA A 192 -35.43 26.08 12.94
N GLU A 193 -35.06 24.91 13.48
CA GLU A 193 -33.78 24.68 14.14
C GLU A 193 -32.64 24.45 13.14
N GLU A 194 -31.46 24.94 13.52
CA GLU A 194 -30.24 24.74 12.75
C GLU A 194 -29.88 23.24 12.72
N PRO A 195 -29.56 22.68 11.53
CA PRO A 195 -29.24 21.26 11.42
C PRO A 195 -28.07 20.83 12.32
N GLU A 196 -28.22 19.69 13.00
CA GLU A 196 -27.19 19.22 13.94
C GLU A 196 -25.80 19.09 13.33
N TYR A 197 -25.69 18.67 12.07
CA TYR A 197 -24.40 18.50 11.37
C TYR A 197 -23.54 19.78 11.34
N LYS A 198 -24.12 20.97 11.55
CA LYS A 198 -23.39 22.23 11.70
C LYS A 198 -22.44 22.23 12.90
N LYS A 199 -22.71 21.39 13.91
CA LYS A 199 -21.87 21.18 15.10
C LYS A 199 -20.66 20.28 14.84
N ILE A 200 -20.39 19.86 13.59
CA ILE A 200 -19.28 18.96 13.27
C ILE A 200 -17.92 19.47 13.74
N ALA A 201 -17.68 20.79 13.67
CA ALA A 201 -16.42 21.38 14.10
C ALA A 201 -16.18 21.20 15.60
N SER A 202 -17.19 21.40 16.45
CA SER A 202 -17.07 21.17 17.89
C SER A 202 -16.97 19.69 18.24
N VAL A 203 -17.68 18.82 17.50
CA VAL A 203 -17.55 17.36 17.67
C VAL A 203 -16.13 16.88 17.35
N LEU A 204 -15.53 17.40 16.27
CA LEU A 204 -14.15 17.10 15.90
C LEU A 204 -13.16 17.65 16.93
N TYR A 205 -13.33 18.90 17.38
CA TYR A 205 -12.52 19.50 18.43
C TYR A 205 -12.53 18.66 19.71
N ASP A 206 -13.70 18.30 20.23
CA ASP A 206 -13.84 17.50 21.45
C ASP A 206 -13.13 16.14 21.32
N HIS A 207 -13.23 15.50 20.16
CA HIS A 207 -12.55 14.24 19.91
C HIS A 207 -11.05 14.43 19.94
N LEU A 208 -10.53 15.37 19.15
CA LEU A 208 -9.09 15.68 19.09
C LEU A 208 -8.54 16.02 20.48
N LEU A 209 -9.23 16.89 21.23
CA LEU A 209 -8.85 17.27 22.58
C LEU A 209 -8.74 16.04 23.50
N SER A 210 -9.66 15.08 23.37
CA SER A 210 -9.64 13.85 24.19
C SER A 210 -8.60 12.82 23.77
N THR A 211 -8.04 12.92 22.56
CA THR A 211 -7.13 11.90 22.00
C THR A 211 -5.75 12.42 21.65
N ILE A 212 -5.49 13.73 21.73
CA ILE A 212 -4.27 14.34 21.21
C ILE A 212 -3.02 13.76 21.87
N ASP A 213 -3.00 13.63 23.21
CA ASP A 213 -1.85 13.09 23.93
C ASP A 213 -1.54 11.65 23.52
N ALA A 214 -2.57 10.81 23.40
CA ALA A 214 -2.43 9.44 22.93
C ALA A 214 -1.95 9.38 21.47
N SER A 215 -2.44 10.29 20.61
CA SER A 215 -2.04 10.37 19.20
C SER A 215 -0.58 10.79 19.03
N VAL A 216 -0.14 11.79 19.80
CA VAL A 216 1.25 12.28 19.79
C VAL A 216 2.19 11.20 20.35
N TRP A 217 1.84 10.61 21.49
CA TRP A 217 2.60 9.50 22.06
C TRP A 217 2.72 8.33 21.10
N TYR A 218 1.62 7.90 20.47
CA TYR A 218 1.66 6.80 19.52
C TYR A 218 2.51 7.14 18.30
N SER A 219 2.44 8.38 17.80
CA SER A 219 3.26 8.84 16.68
C SER A 219 4.76 8.65 16.95
N SER A 220 5.22 8.93 18.17
CA SER A 220 6.62 8.78 18.57
C SER A 220 7.16 7.34 18.54
N CYS A 221 6.28 6.32 18.57
CA CYS A 221 6.70 4.91 18.67
C CYS A 221 6.24 4.02 17.51
N ALA A 222 5.37 4.50 16.62
CA ALA A 222 4.77 3.69 15.55
C ALA A 222 5.81 3.02 14.63
N GLY A 223 6.86 3.76 14.21
CA GLY A 223 7.94 3.19 13.39
C GLY A 223 8.70 2.07 14.10
N SER A 224 8.99 2.23 15.40
CA SER A 224 9.63 1.20 16.22
C SER A 224 8.74 -0.04 16.36
N LEU A 225 7.41 0.14 16.49
CA LEU A 225 6.47 -0.99 16.54
C LEU A 225 6.47 -1.79 15.23
N VAL A 226 6.51 -1.13 14.07
CA VAL A 226 6.67 -1.81 12.77
C VAL A 226 7.94 -2.67 12.76
N GLY A 227 9.07 -2.10 13.18
CA GLY A 227 10.33 -2.82 13.23
C GLY A 227 10.35 -4.00 14.22
N VAL A 228 9.69 -3.85 15.37
CA VAL A 228 9.53 -4.94 16.36
C VAL A 228 8.73 -6.10 15.77
N VAL A 229 7.60 -5.82 15.12
CA VAL A 229 6.78 -6.85 14.47
C VAL A 229 7.58 -7.57 13.38
N GLU A 230 8.30 -6.84 12.54
CA GLU A 230 9.13 -7.46 11.50
C GLU A 230 10.28 -8.28 12.09
N SER A 231 10.94 -7.79 13.14
CA SER A 231 11.98 -8.54 13.86
C SER A 231 11.47 -9.86 14.42
N VAL A 232 10.25 -9.88 14.99
CA VAL A 232 9.61 -11.12 15.46
C VAL A 232 9.27 -12.03 14.29
N ARG A 233 8.75 -11.48 13.19
CA ARG A 233 8.42 -12.24 11.98
C ARG A 233 9.62 -12.96 11.40
N ARG A 234 10.74 -12.25 11.20
CA ARG A 234 11.96 -12.82 10.59
C ARG A 234 12.65 -13.86 11.48
N ARG A 235 12.52 -13.76 12.80
CA ARG A 235 13.00 -14.82 13.72
C ARG A 235 12.26 -16.15 13.54
N GLY A 236 11.09 -16.13 12.89
CA GLY A 236 10.29 -17.32 12.62
C GLY A 236 9.54 -17.81 13.85
N GLY A 237 9.43 -19.13 13.99
CA GLY A 237 8.66 -19.75 15.08
C GLY A 237 7.14 -19.52 14.97
N ALA A 238 6.41 -19.84 16.04
CA ALA A 238 4.94 -19.71 16.04
C ALA A 238 4.48 -18.25 15.91
N ALA A 239 5.16 -17.32 16.58
CA ALA A 239 4.87 -15.89 16.50
C ALA A 239 5.08 -15.33 15.09
N GLY A 240 6.17 -15.70 14.41
CA GLY A 240 6.42 -15.26 13.04
C GLY A 240 5.42 -15.85 12.04
N ARG A 241 5.06 -17.14 12.19
CA ARG A 241 4.00 -17.78 11.38
C ARG A 241 2.64 -17.11 11.57
N ALA A 242 2.28 -16.75 12.80
CA ALA A 242 1.04 -16.03 13.05
C ALA A 242 1.03 -14.65 12.40
N ALA A 243 2.14 -13.92 12.45
CA ALA A 243 2.25 -12.60 11.80
C ALA A 243 2.18 -12.70 10.26
N ALA A 244 2.65 -13.80 9.68
CA ALA A 244 2.50 -14.08 8.25
C ALA A 244 1.06 -14.49 7.88
N ALA A 245 0.44 -15.35 8.70
CA ALA A 245 -0.96 -15.76 8.52
C ALA A 245 -1.92 -14.58 8.65
N PHE A 246 -1.66 -13.65 9.56
CA PHE A 246 -2.42 -12.42 9.68
C PHE A 246 -2.37 -11.58 8.40
N ASP A 247 -1.17 -11.33 7.86
CA ASP A 247 -1.02 -10.55 6.62
C ASP A 247 -1.68 -11.23 5.41
N ALA A 248 -1.74 -12.57 5.39
CA ALA A 248 -2.40 -13.32 4.34
C ALA A 248 -3.93 -13.22 4.39
N ASP A 249 -4.52 -13.03 5.57
CA ASP A 249 -5.98 -12.96 5.76
C ASP A 249 -6.51 -11.52 5.85
N ALA A 250 -5.67 -10.58 6.27
CA ALA A 250 -6.03 -9.18 6.40
C ALA A 250 -6.02 -8.44 5.05
N PRO A 251 -6.95 -7.49 4.81
CA PRO A 251 -6.92 -6.66 3.59
C PRO A 251 -5.70 -5.75 3.47
N LEU A 252 -5.03 -5.47 4.59
CA LEU A 252 -3.85 -4.62 4.69
C LEU A 252 -2.80 -5.32 5.57
N PRO A 253 -1.51 -5.22 5.23
CA PRO A 253 -0.45 -5.81 6.05
C PRO A 253 -0.34 -5.11 7.40
N LEU A 254 0.11 -5.84 8.42
CA LEU A 254 0.23 -5.35 9.80
C LEU A 254 1.06 -4.06 9.90
N ALA A 255 2.12 -3.94 9.11
CA ALA A 255 2.94 -2.72 9.05
C ALA A 255 2.13 -1.49 8.59
N ALA A 256 1.22 -1.66 7.62
CA ALA A 256 0.35 -0.57 7.17
C ALA A 256 -0.68 -0.21 8.24
N LEU A 257 -1.26 -1.22 8.92
CA LEU A 257 -2.22 -0.99 10.00
C LEU A 257 -1.60 -0.24 11.20
N LEU A 258 -0.35 -0.54 11.56
CA LEU A 258 0.37 0.16 12.64
C LEU A 258 0.68 1.63 12.30
N LEU A 259 0.76 2.00 11.02
CA LEU A 259 0.94 3.40 10.60
C LEU A 259 -0.38 4.16 10.44
N ARG A 260 -1.54 3.47 10.44
CA ARG A 260 -2.86 4.10 10.22
C ARG A 260 -3.16 5.26 11.17
N PRO A 261 -2.82 5.24 12.47
CA PRO A 261 -3.08 6.38 13.34
C PRO A 261 -2.39 7.67 12.90
N LEU A 262 -1.16 7.58 12.37
CA LEU A 262 -0.42 8.75 11.88
C LEU A 262 -1.08 9.30 10.62
N HIS A 263 -1.49 8.42 9.70
CA HIS A 263 -2.28 8.83 8.53
C HIS A 263 -3.63 9.43 8.91
N ARG A 264 -4.27 8.94 9.97
CA ARG A 264 -5.53 9.48 10.49
C ARG A 264 -5.36 10.91 11.01
N ALA A 265 -4.26 11.21 11.70
CA ALA A 265 -3.95 12.57 12.13
C ALA A 265 -3.86 13.54 10.94
N LEU A 266 -3.23 13.13 9.83
CA LEU A 266 -3.21 13.94 8.60
C LEU A 266 -4.61 14.16 8.02
N HIS A 267 -5.47 13.13 8.07
CA HIS A 267 -6.85 13.23 7.58
C HIS A 267 -7.70 14.18 8.43
N TYR A 268 -7.56 14.12 9.76
CA TYR A 268 -8.22 15.07 10.65
C TYR A 268 -7.79 16.51 10.38
N HIS A 269 -6.50 16.76 10.18
CA HIS A 269 -6.00 18.09 9.81
C HIS A 269 -6.62 18.58 8.50
N ARG A 270 -6.71 17.71 7.48
CA ARG A 270 -7.33 18.05 6.18
C ARG A 270 -8.80 18.46 6.35
N LEU A 271 -9.58 17.67 7.09
CA LEU A 271 -10.99 17.95 7.35
C LEU A 271 -11.20 19.19 8.23
N ALA A 272 -10.36 19.40 9.25
CA ALA A 272 -10.42 20.59 10.09
C ALA A 272 -10.11 21.86 9.30
N ASN A 273 -9.12 21.81 8.39
CA ASN A 273 -8.79 22.94 7.51
C ASN A 273 -9.95 23.26 6.56
N GLU A 274 -10.60 22.23 6.01
CA GLU A 274 -11.78 22.38 5.17
C GLU A 274 -12.97 23.02 5.93
N LEU A 275 -13.22 22.59 7.17
CA LEU A 275 -14.23 23.18 8.05
C LEU A 275 -13.92 24.63 8.41
N TYR A 276 -12.66 24.95 8.71
CA TYR A 276 -12.26 26.31 9.03
C TYR A 276 -12.44 27.23 7.82
N ASN A 277 -11.94 26.83 6.64
CA ASN A 277 -12.10 27.60 5.41
C ASN A 277 -13.57 27.86 5.07
N ALA A 278 -14.43 26.89 5.33
CA ALA A 278 -15.87 26.99 5.10
C ALA A 278 -16.63 27.86 6.11
N THR A 279 -16.30 27.75 7.40
CA THR A 279 -17.14 28.29 8.48
C THR A 279 -16.53 29.49 9.19
N GLN A 280 -15.19 29.59 9.22
CA GLN A 280 -14.43 30.57 10.02
C GLN A 280 -14.88 30.63 11.49
N SER A 281 -15.44 29.54 12.01
CA SER A 281 -15.96 29.47 13.38
C SER A 281 -14.84 29.23 14.38
N GLU A 282 -15.02 29.70 15.61
CA GLU A 282 -14.06 29.50 16.71
C GLU A 282 -13.81 28.00 16.96
N SER A 283 -14.86 27.17 16.94
CA SER A 283 -14.71 25.71 17.08
C SER A 283 -13.92 25.09 15.92
N ALA A 284 -14.06 25.58 14.70
CA ALA A 284 -13.28 25.09 13.56
C ALA A 284 -11.81 25.52 13.65
N ALA A 285 -11.54 26.74 14.13
CA ALA A 285 -10.18 27.23 14.38
C ALA A 285 -9.49 26.37 15.46
N ALA A 286 -10.16 26.13 16.59
CA ALA A 286 -9.63 25.31 17.68
C ALA A 286 -9.41 23.85 17.25
N ALA A 287 -10.33 23.26 16.47
CA ALA A 287 -10.13 21.93 15.88
C ALA A 287 -8.92 21.89 14.95
N LEU A 288 -8.74 22.92 14.11
CA LEU A 288 -7.61 23.01 13.19
C LEU A 288 -6.28 23.16 13.92
N GLU A 289 -6.22 23.91 15.02
CA GLU A 289 -5.00 24.04 15.83
C GLU A 289 -4.55 22.68 16.38
N LEU A 290 -5.43 21.95 17.07
CA LEU A 290 -5.13 20.62 17.61
C LEU A 290 -4.79 19.62 16.52
N ALA A 291 -5.56 19.60 15.41
CA ALA A 291 -5.30 18.70 14.31
C ALA A 291 -3.96 19.00 13.62
N SER A 292 -3.57 20.28 13.53
CA SER A 292 -2.28 20.69 12.97
C SER A 292 -1.12 20.23 13.85
N HIS A 293 -1.23 20.33 15.17
CA HIS A 293 -0.23 19.80 16.09
C HIS A 293 -0.05 18.29 15.89
N GLY A 294 -1.12 17.50 15.97
CA GLY A 294 -1.05 16.04 15.79
C GLY A 294 -0.55 15.64 14.40
N ALA A 295 -0.92 16.37 13.35
CA ALA A 295 -0.44 16.12 12.00
C ALA A 295 1.06 16.45 11.83
N ASN A 296 1.60 17.47 12.51
CA ASN A 296 3.01 17.81 12.46
C ASN A 296 3.86 16.68 13.07
N GLU A 297 3.50 16.22 14.27
CA GLU A 297 4.14 15.08 14.93
C GLU A 297 4.10 13.82 14.06
N ALA A 298 2.96 13.55 13.42
CA ALA A 298 2.83 12.43 12.50
C ALA A 298 3.74 12.58 11.26
N ARG A 299 3.85 13.77 10.64
CA ARG A 299 4.67 13.97 9.44
C ARG A 299 6.16 13.73 9.69
N GLU A 300 6.68 14.15 10.84
CA GLU A 300 8.08 13.92 11.22
C GLU A 300 8.44 12.43 11.26
N GLN A 301 7.50 11.62 11.76
CA GLN A 301 7.71 10.18 11.91
C GLN A 301 7.38 9.38 10.64
N LEU A 302 6.40 9.84 9.84
CA LEU A 302 5.90 9.11 8.67
C LEU A 302 6.96 8.90 7.58
N GLN A 303 7.89 9.84 7.36
CA GLN A 303 8.93 9.67 6.34
C GLN A 303 9.75 8.39 6.58
N HIS A 304 10.20 8.19 7.82
CA HIS A 304 10.99 7.03 8.20
C HIS A 304 10.11 5.79 8.36
N GLY A 305 8.93 5.94 8.97
CA GLY A 305 7.99 4.84 9.21
C GLY A 305 7.49 4.20 7.91
N GLU A 306 7.12 5.00 6.91
CA GLU A 306 6.65 4.52 5.61
C GLU A 306 7.76 3.83 4.81
N ASN A 307 8.96 4.42 4.79
CA ASN A 307 10.12 3.80 4.18
C ASN A 307 10.46 2.47 4.85
N HIS A 308 10.47 2.41 6.19
CA HIS A 308 10.74 1.18 6.91
C HIS A 308 9.69 0.10 6.62
N ALA A 309 8.40 0.46 6.63
CA ALA A 309 7.31 -0.47 6.26
C ALA A 309 7.45 -0.99 4.82
N ALA A 310 7.86 -0.12 3.88
CA ALA A 310 8.16 -0.49 2.51
C ALA A 310 9.31 -1.50 2.42
N LEU A 311 10.45 -1.23 3.08
CA LEU A 311 11.58 -2.15 3.12
C LEU A 311 11.19 -3.50 3.71
N CYS A 312 10.37 -3.52 4.78
CA CYS A 312 9.86 -4.76 5.37
C CYS A 312 8.97 -5.55 4.40
N GLN A 313 8.17 -4.88 3.56
CA GLN A 313 7.40 -5.54 2.51
C GLN A 313 8.30 -6.08 1.40
N LEU A 314 9.19 -5.25 0.85
CA LEU A 314 10.10 -5.63 -0.23
C LEU A 314 11.05 -6.76 0.20
N GLN A 315 11.43 -6.81 1.47
CA GLN A 315 12.23 -7.88 2.04
C GLN A 315 11.52 -9.25 1.95
N ARG A 316 10.19 -9.27 2.00
CA ARG A 316 9.38 -10.50 1.87
C ARG A 316 9.13 -10.84 0.40
N ASP A 317 9.01 -9.81 -0.44
CA ASP A 317 8.78 -9.95 -1.87
C ASP A 317 10.05 -10.44 -2.61
N ILE A 318 11.25 -10.13 -2.11
CA ILE A 318 12.53 -10.49 -2.73
C ILE A 318 13.13 -11.73 -2.05
N ALA A 319 13.25 -12.82 -2.80
CA ALA A 319 13.87 -14.05 -2.34
C ALA A 319 15.35 -14.13 -2.77
N GLY A 320 16.23 -14.62 -1.89
CA GLY A 320 17.68 -14.71 -2.16
C GLY A 320 18.46 -13.41 -1.89
N TYR A 321 17.84 -12.40 -1.27
CA TYR A 321 18.54 -11.22 -0.74
C TYR A 321 17.83 -10.71 0.53
N ASP A 322 18.31 -11.12 1.70
CA ASP A 322 17.69 -10.88 3.02
C ASP A 322 18.25 -9.67 3.80
N LYS A 323 18.95 -8.79 3.10
CA LYS A 323 19.80 -7.73 3.67
C LYS A 323 19.27 -6.33 3.39
N LEU A 324 17.95 -6.15 3.24
CA LEU A 324 17.33 -4.85 2.93
C LEU A 324 17.15 -3.95 4.15
N LEU A 325 17.01 -4.52 5.34
CA LEU A 325 16.73 -3.77 6.58
C LEU A 325 18.01 -3.18 7.20
N VAL A 326 18.63 -2.26 6.45
CA VAL A 326 19.81 -1.48 6.87
C VAL A 326 19.36 -0.08 7.27
N ALA A 327 19.99 0.50 8.30
CA ALA A 327 19.72 1.88 8.71
C ALA A 327 19.99 2.86 7.56
N GLU A 328 19.20 3.92 7.43
CA GLU A 328 19.31 4.94 6.37
C GLU A 328 19.14 4.45 4.92
N ARG A 329 18.87 3.16 4.69
CA ARG A 329 18.50 2.71 3.34
C ARG A 329 17.11 3.25 2.98
N GLU A 330 17.00 3.85 1.81
CA GLU A 330 15.73 4.39 1.31
C GLU A 330 15.29 3.64 0.06
N PHE A 331 14.00 3.35 -0.04
CA PHE A 331 13.40 2.91 -1.29
C PHE A 331 13.33 4.08 -2.28
N ILE A 332 13.77 3.86 -3.52
CA ILE A 332 13.73 4.86 -4.60
C ILE A 332 12.71 4.48 -5.66
N ARG A 333 12.84 3.28 -6.25
CA ARG A 333 11.99 2.84 -7.36
C ARG A 333 11.94 1.33 -7.48
N MET A 334 10.80 0.77 -7.87
CA MET A 334 10.69 -0.61 -8.35
C MET A 334 9.92 -0.67 -9.65
N GLY A 335 10.17 -1.70 -10.46
CA GLY A 335 9.40 -1.90 -11.69
C GLY A 335 10.09 -2.77 -12.72
N CYS A 336 9.40 -2.96 -13.84
CA CYS A 336 9.84 -3.87 -14.88
C CYS A 336 10.70 -3.25 -15.95
N VAL A 337 11.71 -4.01 -16.37
CA VAL A 337 12.56 -3.75 -17.52
C VAL A 337 12.82 -5.06 -18.28
N TYR A 338 13.34 -4.96 -19.49
CA TYR A 338 13.84 -6.09 -20.27
C TYR A 338 15.36 -6.11 -20.24
N LYS A 339 15.95 -7.18 -19.71
CA LYS A 339 17.38 -7.45 -19.80
C LYS A 339 17.68 -8.12 -21.13
N HIS A 340 18.65 -7.57 -21.87
CA HIS A 340 19.20 -8.23 -23.05
C HIS A 340 20.12 -9.37 -22.64
N SER A 341 19.97 -10.51 -23.30
CA SER A 341 20.80 -11.70 -23.09
C SER A 341 21.03 -12.43 -24.41
N SER A 342 21.92 -13.41 -24.42
CA SER A 342 22.11 -14.32 -25.57
C SER A 342 20.83 -15.10 -25.92
N ARG A 343 19.89 -15.22 -24.98
CA ARG A 343 18.57 -15.85 -25.19
C ARG A 343 17.50 -14.85 -25.62
N GLY A 344 17.85 -13.59 -25.91
CA GLY A 344 16.89 -12.53 -26.22
C GLY A 344 16.50 -11.70 -25.00
N LEU A 345 15.35 -11.03 -25.09
CA LEU A 345 14.84 -10.15 -24.04
C LEU A 345 14.22 -10.95 -22.91
N GLN A 346 14.69 -10.72 -21.69
CA GLN A 346 14.19 -11.35 -20.49
C GLN A 346 13.58 -10.30 -19.55
N GLN A 347 12.32 -10.46 -19.20
CA GLN A 347 11.68 -9.57 -18.23
C GLN A 347 12.38 -9.71 -16.87
N ARG A 348 12.67 -8.57 -16.24
CA ARG A 348 13.28 -8.48 -14.91
C ARG A 348 12.56 -7.41 -14.10
N MET A 349 12.47 -7.65 -12.80
CA MET A 349 12.03 -6.65 -11.84
C MET A 349 13.27 -6.04 -11.21
N LEU A 350 13.37 -4.71 -11.28
CA LEU A 350 14.41 -3.95 -10.61
C LEU A 350 13.85 -3.40 -9.31
N PHE A 351 14.66 -3.44 -8.25
CA PHE A 351 14.42 -2.74 -7.00
C PHE A 351 15.62 -1.85 -6.71
N LEU A 352 15.41 -0.54 -6.84
CA LEU A 352 16.40 0.51 -6.63
C LEU A 352 16.22 1.11 -5.23
N PHE A 353 17.28 1.04 -4.44
CA PHE A 353 17.41 1.67 -3.14
C PHE A 353 18.49 2.76 -3.18
N SER A 354 18.69 3.49 -2.08
CA SER A 354 19.67 4.58 -1.99
C SER A 354 21.12 4.16 -2.23
N ASP A 355 21.46 2.90 -1.99
CA ASP A 355 22.83 2.36 -2.02
C ASP A 355 22.99 1.09 -2.87
N VAL A 356 21.90 0.37 -3.15
CA VAL A 356 21.92 -0.92 -3.87
C VAL A 356 20.81 -1.02 -4.93
N LEU A 357 21.15 -1.62 -6.07
CA LEU A 357 20.20 -2.06 -7.10
C LEU A 357 20.09 -3.59 -7.06
N VAL A 358 18.89 -4.12 -6.83
CA VAL A 358 18.62 -5.56 -6.87
C VAL A 358 17.92 -5.91 -8.18
N VAL A 359 18.50 -6.84 -8.95
CA VAL A 359 17.94 -7.36 -10.21
C VAL A 359 17.33 -8.73 -9.95
N THR A 360 16.07 -8.90 -10.29
CA THR A 360 15.30 -10.11 -9.94
C THR A 360 14.48 -10.66 -11.11
N SER A 361 14.12 -11.94 -11.04
CA SER A 361 13.10 -12.56 -11.90
C SER A 361 11.93 -13.03 -11.06
N LYS A 362 10.75 -13.21 -11.68
CA LYS A 362 9.62 -13.86 -11.01
C LYS A 362 10.01 -15.26 -10.53
N ALA A 363 9.66 -15.61 -9.29
CA ALA A 363 9.88 -16.93 -8.70
C ALA A 363 8.67 -17.35 -7.86
N GLY A 364 8.07 -18.49 -8.22
CA GLY A 364 6.81 -18.92 -7.63
C GLY A 364 5.65 -17.95 -7.89
N SER A 365 4.60 -18.03 -7.07
CA SER A 365 3.41 -17.19 -7.21
C SER A 365 3.54 -15.81 -6.56
N ALA A 366 4.37 -15.67 -5.50
CA ALA A 366 4.36 -14.49 -4.63
C ALA A 366 5.71 -13.74 -4.52
N GLN A 367 6.82 -14.25 -5.06
CA GLN A 367 8.16 -13.68 -4.83
C GLN A 367 8.94 -13.39 -6.12
N PHE A 368 10.02 -12.62 -5.95
CA PHE A 368 11.00 -12.29 -6.97
C PHE A 368 12.39 -12.78 -6.54
N ARG A 369 12.95 -13.74 -7.26
CA ARG A 369 14.29 -14.28 -6.97
C ARG A 369 15.37 -13.30 -7.43
N ALA A 370 16.25 -12.93 -6.52
CA ALA A 370 17.43 -12.13 -6.79
C ALA A 370 18.46 -12.89 -7.64
N HIS A 371 18.98 -12.21 -8.66
CA HIS A 371 20.09 -12.67 -9.51
C HIS A 371 21.37 -11.89 -9.27
N SER A 372 21.25 -10.65 -8.81
CA SER A 372 22.38 -9.80 -8.45
C SER A 372 21.92 -8.66 -7.55
N ALA A 373 22.74 -8.33 -6.56
CA ALA A 373 22.69 -7.07 -5.83
C ALA A 373 23.92 -6.25 -6.24
N LEU A 374 23.71 -5.03 -6.71
CA LEU A 374 24.76 -4.20 -7.31
C LEU A 374 24.92 -2.92 -6.48
N PRO A 375 26.12 -2.62 -5.95
CA PRO A 375 26.34 -1.43 -5.15
C PRO A 375 26.39 -0.21 -6.07
N LEU A 376 25.56 0.80 -5.80
CA LEU A 376 25.36 1.91 -6.72
C LEU A 376 26.61 2.76 -6.94
N HIS A 377 27.42 2.95 -5.89
CA HIS A 377 28.65 3.76 -5.97
C HIS A 377 29.65 3.22 -7.03
N ALA A 378 29.60 1.92 -7.33
CA ALA A 378 30.47 1.25 -8.29
C ALA A 378 29.87 1.17 -9.71
N LEU A 379 28.62 1.59 -9.91
CA LEU A 379 27.96 1.56 -11.20
C LEU A 379 28.22 2.83 -12.01
N THR A 380 28.18 2.69 -13.33
CA THR A 380 28.16 3.78 -14.30
C THR A 380 27.00 3.54 -15.26
N LEU A 381 26.15 4.55 -15.40
CA LEU A 381 25.01 4.55 -16.31
C LEU A 381 25.42 5.17 -17.66
N LYS A 382 25.05 4.53 -18.76
CA LYS A 382 25.29 5.03 -20.13
C LYS A 382 24.03 4.87 -20.97
N HIS A 383 23.80 5.81 -21.88
CA HIS A 383 22.81 5.63 -22.94
C HIS A 383 23.23 4.49 -23.88
N SER A 384 22.24 3.74 -24.35
CA SER A 384 22.40 2.78 -25.44
C SER A 384 21.91 3.41 -26.75
N GLU A 385 22.40 2.90 -27.88
CA GLU A 385 21.89 3.26 -29.21
C GLU A 385 20.48 2.68 -29.46
N LEU A 386 20.08 1.68 -28.68
CA LEU A 386 18.75 1.09 -28.77
C LEU A 386 17.68 2.01 -28.16
N PRO A 387 16.47 2.07 -28.74
CA PRO A 387 15.37 2.85 -28.19
C PRO A 387 15.06 2.49 -26.74
N HIS A 388 14.78 3.51 -25.92
CA HIS A 388 14.40 3.35 -24.51
C HIS A 388 15.34 2.45 -23.70
N SER A 389 16.64 2.43 -24.06
CA SER A 389 17.61 1.49 -23.51
C SER A 389 18.81 2.18 -22.89
N PHE A 390 19.33 1.58 -21.83
CA PHE A 390 20.51 2.06 -21.11
C PHE A 390 21.37 0.87 -20.69
N THR A 391 22.67 1.14 -20.51
CA THR A 391 23.65 0.16 -20.07
C THR A 391 24.17 0.53 -18.69
N LEU A 392 24.13 -0.43 -17.77
CA LEU A 392 24.78 -0.32 -16.46
C LEU A 392 26.08 -1.14 -16.49
N THR A 393 27.20 -0.46 -16.25
CA THR A 393 28.52 -1.09 -16.14
C THR A 393 29.11 -0.87 -14.76
N GLY A 394 29.76 -1.87 -14.16
CA GLY A 394 30.43 -1.71 -12.85
C GLY A 394 31.24 -2.94 -12.44
N GLY A 395 32.35 -2.74 -11.72
CA GLY A 395 33.32 -3.81 -11.46
C GLY A 395 33.86 -4.46 -12.76
N GLU A 396 34.43 -5.66 -12.67
CA GLU A 396 34.96 -6.38 -13.83
C GLU A 396 33.87 -7.13 -14.63
N ASP A 397 32.80 -7.59 -13.98
CA ASP A 397 31.82 -8.51 -14.59
C ASP A 397 30.41 -7.93 -14.83
N THR A 398 30.10 -6.71 -14.38
CA THR A 398 28.75 -6.15 -14.58
C THR A 398 28.67 -5.37 -15.87
N ASN A 399 27.95 -5.93 -16.85
CA ASN A 399 27.51 -5.23 -18.05
C ASN A 399 26.06 -5.61 -18.38
N LEU A 400 25.12 -4.76 -17.94
CA LEU A 400 23.69 -5.00 -18.11
C LEU A 400 23.10 -4.01 -19.10
N LEU A 401 22.74 -4.50 -20.29
CA LEU A 401 21.92 -3.76 -21.25
C LEU A 401 20.43 -3.98 -20.93
N LEU A 402 19.73 -2.90 -20.61
CA LEU A 402 18.35 -2.89 -20.15
C LEU A 402 17.50 -1.99 -21.06
N SER A 403 16.28 -2.43 -21.37
CA SER A 403 15.28 -1.66 -22.11
C SER A 403 14.02 -1.45 -21.27
N ALA A 404 13.55 -0.21 -21.21
CA ALA A 404 12.25 0.13 -20.66
C ALA A 404 11.14 -0.05 -21.71
N THR A 405 9.88 0.00 -21.28
CA THR A 405 8.72 -0.31 -22.14
C THR A 405 8.26 0.87 -23.00
N ASN A 406 8.62 2.10 -22.63
CA ASN A 406 8.28 3.34 -23.33
C ASN A 406 9.18 4.49 -22.82
N ASP A 407 9.05 5.68 -23.43
CA ASP A 407 9.83 6.87 -23.09
C ASP A 407 9.67 7.35 -21.64
N LEU A 408 8.46 7.25 -21.08
CA LEU A 408 8.19 7.67 -19.70
C LEU A 408 8.93 6.76 -18.71
N GLU A 409 8.81 5.44 -18.90
CA GLU A 409 9.52 4.45 -18.09
C GLU A 409 11.04 4.58 -18.26
N PHE A 410 11.52 4.79 -19.48
CA PHE A 410 12.94 5.02 -19.75
C PHE A 410 13.47 6.25 -19.00
N THR A 411 12.81 7.39 -19.17
CA THR A 411 13.22 8.66 -18.54
C THR A 411 13.17 8.56 -17.02
N GLY A 412 12.12 7.94 -16.48
CA GLY A 412 11.97 7.71 -15.04
C GLY A 412 13.08 6.83 -14.46
N TRP A 413 13.39 5.71 -15.11
CA TRP A 413 14.49 4.83 -14.70
C TRP A 413 15.85 5.50 -14.83
N TYR A 414 16.13 6.14 -15.96
CA TYR A 414 17.42 6.78 -16.21
C TYR A 414 17.69 7.89 -15.19
N ARG A 415 16.71 8.77 -14.94
CA ARG A 415 16.81 9.86 -13.95
C ARG A 415 17.01 9.32 -12.53
N ALA A 416 16.22 8.32 -12.13
CA ALA A 416 16.32 7.74 -10.79
C ALA A 416 17.66 7.03 -10.56
N LEU A 417 18.12 6.23 -11.53
CA LEU A 417 19.41 5.55 -11.46
C LEU A 417 20.56 6.55 -11.41
N GLN A 418 20.56 7.56 -12.28
CA GLN A 418 21.62 8.58 -12.32
C GLN A 418 21.73 9.30 -10.97
N ALA A 419 20.60 9.82 -10.46
CA ALA A 419 20.58 10.52 -9.18
C ALA A 419 21.01 9.63 -8.01
N ALA A 420 20.57 8.36 -7.99
CA ALA A 420 20.93 7.41 -6.94
C ALA A 420 22.43 7.02 -6.98
N ILE A 421 23.00 6.82 -8.17
CA ILE A 421 24.42 6.52 -8.36
C ILE A 421 25.29 7.69 -7.90
N ASP A 422 24.95 8.92 -8.29
CA ASP A 422 25.70 10.12 -7.90
C ASP A 422 25.62 10.33 -6.38
N ASN A 423 24.42 10.22 -5.79
CA ASN A 423 24.24 10.29 -4.34
C ASN A 423 25.00 9.21 -3.57
N ALA A 424 25.06 7.97 -4.09
CA ALA A 424 25.76 6.87 -3.44
C ALA A 424 27.30 7.04 -3.49
N ARG A 425 27.83 7.78 -4.47
CA ARG A 425 29.25 8.16 -4.52
C ARG A 425 29.57 9.24 -3.50
N ASP A 426 28.67 10.22 -3.34
CA ASP A 426 28.83 11.29 -2.36
C ASP A 426 28.66 10.77 -0.91
N LYS A 427 27.71 9.86 -0.70
CA LYS A 427 27.42 9.22 0.59
C LYS A 427 27.78 7.74 0.54
N TYR A 428 29.08 7.45 0.43
CA TYR A 428 29.57 6.08 0.36
C TYR A 428 29.11 5.25 1.56
N THR A 429 28.48 4.13 1.26
CA THR A 429 28.09 3.10 2.23
C THR A 429 28.59 1.76 1.71
N GLU A 430 29.21 0.96 2.59
CA GLU A 430 29.59 -0.40 2.26
C GLU A 430 28.33 -1.28 2.21
N VAL A 431 28.10 -1.92 1.06
CA VAL A 431 26.91 -2.72 0.81
C VAL A 431 27.31 -4.18 0.71
N ASP A 432 26.69 -5.03 1.53
CA ASP A 432 26.76 -6.47 1.36
C ASP A 432 25.91 -6.89 0.16
N THR A 433 26.60 -7.36 -0.88
CA THR A 433 26.03 -7.76 -2.19
C THR A 433 25.92 -9.27 -2.35
N GLU A 434 26.36 -10.04 -1.35
CA GLU A 434 26.28 -11.50 -1.40
C GLU A 434 24.81 -11.94 -1.34
N LEU A 435 24.41 -12.73 -2.34
CA LEU A 435 23.08 -13.32 -2.38
C LEU A 435 22.97 -14.45 -1.36
N THR A 436 21.79 -14.58 -0.75
CA THR A 436 21.51 -15.72 0.10
C THR A 436 21.10 -16.92 -0.72
N PRO A 437 21.50 -18.15 -0.32
CA PRO A 437 21.04 -19.37 -0.98
C PRO A 437 19.52 -19.40 -1.04
N TYR A 438 18.99 -19.58 -2.25
CA TYR A 438 17.56 -19.73 -2.48
C TYR A 438 17.29 -21.16 -2.95
N GLU A 439 16.70 -21.96 -2.06
CA GLU A 439 16.11 -23.24 -2.40
C GLU A 439 14.70 -23.01 -2.93
N GLN A 440 14.42 -23.50 -4.14
CA GLN A 440 13.10 -23.37 -4.73
C GLN A 440 12.16 -24.37 -4.03
N GLU A 441 11.41 -23.91 -3.02
CA GLU A 441 10.36 -24.73 -2.42
C GLU A 441 9.34 -25.10 -3.50
N THR A 442 9.28 -26.38 -3.84
CA THR A 442 8.24 -26.98 -4.69
C THR A 442 7.00 -27.24 -3.85
N SER A 443 6.42 -26.20 -3.24
CA SER A 443 5.13 -26.31 -2.57
C SER A 443 4.01 -26.01 -3.56
N GLU A 444 3.44 -27.07 -4.13
CA GLU A 444 2.10 -27.02 -4.70
C GLU A 444 1.10 -26.64 -3.58
N SER A 445 0.22 -25.69 -3.87
CA SER A 445 -0.98 -25.31 -3.10
C SER A 445 -0.77 -24.55 -1.77
N SER A 446 -0.90 -23.23 -1.84
CA SER A 446 -1.75 -22.51 -0.89
C SER A 446 -2.84 -21.79 -1.69
N PRO A 447 -4.06 -22.34 -1.77
CA PRO A 447 -5.16 -21.68 -2.45
C PRO A 447 -5.68 -20.57 -1.54
N LEU A 448 -5.62 -19.34 -2.04
CA LEU A 448 -6.37 -18.17 -1.55
C LEU A 448 -6.02 -17.67 -0.14
N GLY A 449 -5.32 -16.53 -0.10
CA GLY A 449 -5.18 -15.67 1.09
C GLY A 449 -4.93 -14.22 0.66
N ALA A 450 -6.03 -13.53 0.36
CA ALA A 450 -6.36 -12.10 0.42
C ALA A 450 -5.33 -10.95 0.30
N CYS A 451 -4.06 -11.15 -0.02
CA CYS A 451 -3.18 -10.11 -0.57
C CYS A 451 -2.75 -10.51 -1.98
N GLY A 452 -3.64 -10.31 -2.96
CA GLY A 452 -3.27 -10.34 -4.38
C GLY A 452 -1.99 -9.53 -4.56
N GLY A 453 -0.97 -10.14 -5.18
CA GLY A 453 0.42 -9.74 -5.07
C GLY A 453 0.62 -8.23 -4.94
N GLY A 454 1.42 -7.83 -3.95
CA GLY A 454 1.66 -6.43 -3.60
C GLY A 454 2.08 -5.57 -4.79
N LEU A 455 2.29 -4.27 -4.58
CA LEU A 455 2.51 -3.32 -5.68
C LEU A 455 3.63 -3.75 -6.66
N ALA A 456 4.63 -4.52 -6.21
CA ALA A 456 5.63 -5.16 -7.07
C ALA A 456 5.04 -6.12 -8.13
N HIS A 457 4.08 -6.97 -7.77
CA HIS A 457 3.39 -7.86 -8.73
C HIS A 457 2.54 -7.07 -9.71
N VAL A 458 1.87 -6.00 -9.24
CA VAL A 458 1.13 -5.11 -10.13
C VAL A 458 2.06 -4.47 -11.15
N CYS A 459 3.25 -4.00 -10.71
CA CYS A 459 4.30 -3.51 -11.59
C CYS A 459 4.75 -4.58 -12.60
N TRP A 460 4.91 -5.84 -12.15
CA TRP A 460 5.29 -6.98 -12.98
C TRP A 460 4.31 -7.22 -14.13
N HIS A 461 3.03 -7.35 -13.79
CA HIS A 461 2.00 -7.71 -14.75
C HIS A 461 1.55 -6.54 -15.64
N ARG A 462 1.85 -5.29 -15.24
CA ARG A 462 1.48 -4.09 -16.00
C ARG A 462 2.65 -3.43 -16.71
N PHE A 463 3.86 -3.97 -16.61
CA PHE A 463 5.07 -3.44 -17.26
C PHE A 463 5.31 -1.96 -16.94
N THR A 464 5.10 -1.61 -15.67
CA THR A 464 5.19 -0.24 -15.14
C THR A 464 6.17 -0.21 -13.98
N SER A 465 6.53 0.98 -13.53
CA SER A 465 7.27 1.19 -12.30
C SER A 465 6.53 2.08 -11.31
N LEU A 466 7.04 2.10 -10.08
CA LEU A 466 6.54 2.85 -8.93
C LEU A 466 7.74 3.43 -8.19
N ASP A 467 7.70 4.71 -7.86
CA ASP A 467 8.74 5.40 -7.07
C ASP A 467 8.29 5.75 -5.65
N THR A 468 9.21 6.32 -4.86
CA THR A 468 8.98 6.71 -3.46
C THR A 468 7.73 7.55 -3.27
N THR A 469 7.48 8.52 -4.17
CA THR A 469 6.32 9.42 -4.09
C THR A 469 5.03 8.63 -4.22
N HIS A 470 4.93 7.74 -5.20
CA HIS A 470 3.77 6.88 -5.38
C HIS A 470 3.57 5.92 -4.20
N LEU A 471 4.66 5.40 -3.63
CA LEU A 471 4.58 4.48 -2.50
C LEU A 471 4.04 5.17 -1.24
N HIS A 472 4.56 6.35 -0.92
CA HIS A 472 4.08 7.16 0.19
C HIS A 472 2.64 7.59 -0.02
N LEU A 473 2.27 8.04 -1.23
CA LEU A 473 0.88 8.36 -1.55
C LEU A 473 -0.04 7.16 -1.38
N ALA A 474 0.35 5.96 -1.84
CA ALA A 474 -0.45 4.74 -1.68
C ALA A 474 -0.72 4.40 -0.21
N MET A 475 0.24 4.65 0.69
CA MET A 475 0.09 4.43 2.13
C MET A 475 -0.81 5.48 2.79
N ARG A 476 -0.57 6.76 2.49
CA ARG A 476 -1.24 7.92 3.11
C ARG A 476 -2.68 8.11 2.65
N THR A 477 -2.98 7.77 1.41
CA THR A 477 -4.29 8.03 0.80
C THR A 477 -5.24 6.90 1.11
N GLN A 478 -6.27 7.21 1.91
CA GLN A 478 -7.37 6.30 2.20
C GLN A 478 -8.68 7.08 2.10
N LEU A 479 -9.67 6.45 1.47
CA LEU A 479 -11.03 6.96 1.42
C LEU A 479 -12.00 5.79 1.45
N SER A 480 -13.13 5.98 2.12
CA SER A 480 -14.19 4.97 2.14
C SER A 480 -15.57 5.60 2.07
N GLY A 481 -16.50 4.87 1.49
CA GLY A 481 -17.86 5.35 1.30
C GLY A 481 -18.68 4.44 0.40
N TYR A 482 -19.97 4.73 0.32
CA TYR A 482 -20.85 4.04 -0.62
C TYR A 482 -20.74 4.63 -2.02
N LEU A 483 -20.58 3.74 -3.00
CA LEU A 483 -20.65 4.07 -4.43
C LEU A 483 -21.59 3.10 -5.13
N LEU A 484 -22.15 3.53 -6.25
CA LEU A 484 -22.81 2.64 -7.20
C LEU A 484 -21.80 2.25 -8.27
N ARG A 485 -21.60 0.95 -8.53
CA ARG A 485 -20.72 0.43 -9.57
C ARG A 485 -21.53 -0.14 -10.75
N LYS A 486 -21.08 0.10 -11.97
CA LYS A 486 -21.60 -0.52 -13.19
C LYS A 486 -20.44 -0.97 -14.08
N PHE A 487 -20.52 -2.18 -14.62
CA PHE A 487 -19.63 -2.64 -15.69
C PHE A 487 -20.17 -2.19 -17.04
N LYS A 488 -19.29 -1.99 -18.04
CA LYS A 488 -19.65 -1.54 -19.39
C LYS A 488 -20.83 -2.30 -20.01
N LYS A 489 -20.86 -3.63 -19.89
CA LYS A 489 -21.92 -4.49 -20.44
C LYS A 489 -23.00 -4.91 -19.43
N SER A 490 -22.92 -4.47 -18.17
CA SER A 490 -23.90 -4.87 -17.14
C SER A 490 -25.16 -4.02 -17.22
N PRO A 491 -26.37 -4.59 -17.02
CA PRO A 491 -27.61 -3.83 -17.14
C PRO A 491 -27.83 -2.85 -15.97
N GLY A 492 -27.37 -3.19 -14.76
CA GLY A 492 -27.70 -2.46 -13.53
C GLY A 492 -26.53 -1.79 -12.81
N TRP A 493 -26.87 -0.90 -11.88
CA TRP A 493 -25.95 -0.31 -10.91
C TRP A 493 -25.99 -1.11 -9.60
N GLN A 494 -24.84 -1.42 -9.04
CA GLN A 494 -24.69 -2.15 -7.79
C GLN A 494 -24.17 -1.22 -6.69
N LYS A 495 -24.93 -1.05 -5.60
CA LYS A 495 -24.47 -0.31 -4.42
C LYS A 495 -23.46 -1.16 -3.64
N LEU A 496 -22.29 -0.59 -3.36
CA LEU A 496 -21.21 -1.24 -2.64
C LEU A 496 -20.61 -0.28 -1.62
N TRP A 497 -20.16 -0.83 -0.49
CA TRP A 497 -19.20 -0.13 0.37
C TRP A 497 -17.82 -0.30 -0.26
N VAL A 498 -17.16 0.82 -0.53
CA VAL A 498 -15.87 0.84 -1.23
C VAL A 498 -14.84 1.45 -0.30
N VAL A 499 -13.69 0.78 -0.18
CA VAL A 499 -12.51 1.28 0.53
C VAL A 499 -11.37 1.39 -0.48
N PHE A 500 -10.81 2.58 -0.64
CA PHE A 500 -9.57 2.80 -1.36
C PHE A 500 -8.42 2.86 -0.35
N ALA A 501 -7.42 1.99 -0.52
CA ALA A 501 -6.22 1.93 0.31
C ALA A 501 -5.09 1.23 -0.46
N VAL A 502 -3.83 1.67 -0.28
CA VAL A 502 -2.64 1.04 -0.90
C VAL A 502 -2.83 0.89 -2.42
N SER A 503 -3.28 1.98 -3.05
CA SER A 503 -3.59 2.05 -4.48
C SER A 503 -4.56 0.97 -5.00
N THR A 504 -5.43 0.45 -4.13
CA THR A 504 -6.35 -0.64 -4.42
C THR A 504 -7.76 -0.31 -3.92
N LEU A 505 -8.77 -0.60 -4.74
CA LEU A 505 -10.18 -0.56 -4.32
C LEU A 505 -10.58 -1.92 -3.76
N PHE A 506 -11.14 -1.93 -2.56
CA PHE A 506 -11.76 -3.09 -1.93
C PHE A 506 -13.27 -2.90 -1.90
N PHE A 507 -14.02 -3.91 -2.34
CA PHE A 507 -15.47 -3.87 -2.45
C PHE A 507 -16.12 -4.74 -1.39
N TYR A 508 -17.09 -4.21 -0.66
CA TYR A 508 -17.87 -4.90 0.37
C TYR A 508 -19.37 -4.72 0.10
N LYS A 509 -20.23 -5.60 0.64
CA LYS A 509 -21.69 -5.41 0.53
C LYS A 509 -22.12 -4.26 1.45
N SER A 510 -21.57 -4.24 2.67
CA SER A 510 -21.84 -3.25 3.70
C SER A 510 -20.56 -2.79 4.40
N TRP A 511 -20.63 -1.69 5.15
CA TRP A 511 -19.51 -1.21 5.96
C TRP A 511 -19.21 -2.11 7.17
N GLN A 512 -20.13 -3.00 7.53
CA GLN A 512 -19.98 -3.93 8.66
C GLN A 512 -19.30 -5.25 8.26
N ASP A 513 -19.11 -5.47 6.96
CA ASP A 513 -18.51 -6.70 6.46
C ASP A 513 -17.00 -6.72 6.76
N GLU A 514 -16.49 -7.85 7.26
CA GLU A 514 -15.07 -8.01 7.59
C GLU A 514 -14.21 -8.31 6.35
N THR A 515 -14.75 -9.11 5.42
CA THR A 515 -14.01 -9.58 4.25
C THR A 515 -14.50 -8.91 2.95
N PRO A 516 -13.60 -8.43 2.09
CA PRO A 516 -13.98 -7.87 0.80
C PRO A 516 -14.51 -8.95 -0.15
N LEU A 517 -15.48 -8.58 -0.98
CA LEU A 517 -16.00 -9.39 -2.10
C LEU A 517 -14.98 -9.53 -3.22
N ALA A 518 -14.22 -8.47 -3.46
CA ALA A 518 -13.22 -8.37 -4.51
C ALA A 518 -12.30 -7.18 -4.23
N SER A 519 -11.13 -7.17 -4.89
CA SER A 519 -10.21 -6.04 -4.94
C SER A 519 -9.88 -5.65 -6.38
N LEU A 520 -9.49 -4.40 -6.58
CA LEU A 520 -9.09 -3.84 -7.88
C LEU A 520 -7.88 -2.92 -7.71
N PRO A 521 -6.65 -3.40 -8.00
CA PRO A 521 -5.44 -2.57 -7.97
C PRO A 521 -5.49 -1.52 -9.08
N LEU A 522 -5.22 -0.26 -8.76
CA LEU A 522 -5.42 0.87 -9.67
C LEU A 522 -4.17 1.34 -10.42
N LEU A 523 -2.98 0.83 -10.10
CA LEU A 523 -1.74 1.28 -10.73
C LEU A 523 -1.78 1.14 -12.27
N GLY A 524 -1.84 2.26 -13.00
CA GLY A 524 -1.94 2.27 -14.46
C GLY A 524 -3.37 2.38 -15.03
N TYR A 525 -4.41 2.35 -14.19
CA TYR A 525 -5.74 2.81 -14.59
C TYR A 525 -5.71 4.33 -14.87
N SER A 526 -6.62 4.81 -15.72
CA SER A 526 -6.98 6.21 -15.80
C SER A 526 -8.28 6.47 -15.03
N VAL A 527 -8.37 7.65 -14.41
CA VAL A 527 -9.61 8.18 -13.82
C VAL A 527 -10.08 9.34 -14.69
N GLY A 528 -11.32 9.30 -15.16
CA GLY A 528 -11.89 10.37 -15.97
C GLY A 528 -13.42 10.36 -16.00
N ALA A 529 -14.01 11.26 -16.78
CA ALA A 529 -15.45 11.24 -17.04
C ALA A 529 -15.82 10.16 -18.07
N PRO A 530 -17.06 9.62 -18.03
CA PRO A 530 -17.61 8.85 -19.15
C PRO A 530 -17.58 9.67 -20.45
N VAL A 531 -17.32 9.00 -21.57
CA VAL A 531 -17.44 9.60 -22.91
C VAL A 531 -18.83 9.32 -23.49
N PRO A 532 -19.28 10.07 -24.52
CA PRO A 532 -20.61 9.86 -25.12
C PRO A 532 -20.90 8.39 -25.50
N ASP A 533 -19.91 7.69 -26.05
CA ASP A 533 -20.02 6.27 -26.45
C ASP A 533 -20.24 5.29 -25.28
N ASP A 534 -20.01 5.72 -24.05
CA ASP A 534 -20.26 4.89 -22.87
C ASP A 534 -21.76 4.80 -22.53
N ASN A 535 -22.61 5.63 -23.14
CA ASN A 535 -24.07 5.68 -22.92
C ASN A 535 -24.44 5.78 -21.43
N ILE A 536 -23.74 6.64 -20.69
CA ILE A 536 -24.00 6.89 -19.27
C ILE A 536 -24.69 8.25 -19.10
N ASP A 537 -26.01 8.23 -18.92
CA ASP A 537 -26.83 9.41 -18.65
C ASP A 537 -27.16 9.51 -17.15
N LYS A 538 -26.13 9.78 -16.33
CA LYS A 538 -26.23 9.99 -14.89
C LYS A 538 -25.19 11.01 -14.42
N ASP A 539 -25.60 11.87 -13.48
CA ASP A 539 -24.68 12.79 -12.81
C ASP A 539 -23.71 12.06 -11.87
N PHE A 540 -22.58 12.73 -11.61
CA PHE A 540 -21.57 12.35 -10.61
C PHE A 540 -20.94 10.97 -10.88
N VAL A 541 -20.74 10.65 -12.17
CA VAL A 541 -20.11 9.40 -12.60
C VAL A 541 -18.67 9.63 -13.00
N PHE A 542 -17.75 8.83 -12.46
CA PHE A 542 -16.39 8.69 -12.97
C PHE A 542 -16.17 7.31 -13.57
N LYS A 543 -15.25 7.25 -14.51
CA LYS A 543 -14.83 6.07 -15.27
C LYS A 543 -13.42 5.69 -14.85
N LEU A 544 -13.23 4.42 -14.52
CA LEU A 544 -11.93 3.79 -14.38
C LEU A 544 -11.68 2.90 -15.60
N GLN A 545 -10.58 3.15 -16.31
CA GLN A 545 -10.22 2.37 -17.49
C GLN A 545 -8.77 1.89 -17.45
N PHE A 546 -8.56 0.61 -17.75
CA PHE A 546 -7.25 0.04 -18.02
C PHE A 546 -7.36 -0.94 -19.19
N LYS A 547 -6.73 -0.61 -20.32
CA LYS A 547 -6.89 -1.36 -21.58
C LYS A 547 -8.40 -1.52 -21.89
N ASN A 548 -8.87 -2.76 -21.98
CA ASN A 548 -10.27 -3.10 -22.27
C ASN A 548 -11.17 -3.19 -21.02
N HIS A 549 -10.58 -3.10 -19.80
CA HIS A 549 -11.35 -3.12 -18.56
C HIS A 549 -11.90 -1.74 -18.27
N VAL A 550 -13.23 -1.63 -18.19
CA VAL A 550 -13.94 -0.38 -17.97
C VAL A 550 -14.96 -0.54 -16.86
N TYR A 551 -14.86 0.34 -15.85
CA TYR A 551 -15.77 0.41 -14.72
C TYR A 551 -16.31 1.83 -14.59
N PHE A 552 -17.60 1.94 -14.28
CA PHE A 552 -18.25 3.20 -13.96
C PHE A 552 -18.64 3.21 -12.49
N PHE A 553 -18.39 4.33 -11.83
CA PHE A 553 -18.73 4.55 -10.44
C PHE A 553 -19.50 5.84 -10.31
N ARG A 554 -20.62 5.79 -9.58
CA ARG A 554 -21.46 6.95 -9.32
C ARG A 554 -21.44 7.28 -7.83
N ALA A 555 -21.10 8.53 -7.55
CA ALA A 555 -21.24 9.15 -6.24
C ALA A 555 -22.64 9.75 -6.06
N ASP A 556 -23.02 10.05 -4.82
CA ASP A 556 -24.34 10.60 -4.50
C ASP A 556 -24.38 12.14 -4.40
N SER A 557 -23.24 12.81 -4.55
CA SER A 557 -23.13 14.26 -4.64
C SER A 557 -21.90 14.69 -5.44
N LEU A 558 -21.88 15.95 -5.89
CA LEU A 558 -20.71 16.57 -6.51
C LEU A 558 -19.49 16.57 -5.58
N TYR A 559 -19.71 16.83 -4.29
CA TYR A 559 -18.65 16.77 -3.28
C TYR A 559 -17.99 15.40 -3.23
N THR A 560 -18.80 14.35 -3.06
CA THR A 560 -18.30 12.98 -2.95
C THR A 560 -17.65 12.54 -4.27
N PHE A 561 -18.21 12.95 -5.41
CA PHE A 561 -17.58 12.73 -6.73
C PHE A 561 -16.18 13.36 -6.82
N ASN A 562 -16.04 14.65 -6.49
CA ASN A 562 -14.75 15.33 -6.53
C ASN A 562 -13.75 14.67 -5.58
N ARG A 563 -14.19 14.34 -4.36
CA ARG A 563 -13.35 13.68 -3.34
C ARG A 563 -12.83 12.32 -3.80
N TRP A 564 -13.70 11.47 -4.36
CA TRP A 564 -13.26 10.19 -4.92
C TRP A 564 -12.31 10.38 -6.08
N THR A 565 -12.60 11.31 -7.00
CA THR A 565 -11.75 11.54 -8.17
C THR A 565 -10.37 12.04 -7.76
N GLU A 566 -10.29 13.01 -6.85
CA GLU A 566 -9.05 13.53 -6.26
C GLU A 566 -8.20 12.42 -5.64
N VAL A 567 -8.81 11.59 -4.78
CA VAL A 567 -8.08 10.53 -4.08
C VAL A 567 -7.65 9.42 -5.05
N LEU A 568 -8.52 8.99 -5.97
CA LEU A 568 -8.18 7.95 -6.94
C LEU A 568 -7.09 8.41 -7.91
N GLN A 569 -7.08 9.70 -8.24
CA GLN A 569 -6.02 10.27 -9.06
C GLN A 569 -4.64 10.09 -8.43
N THR A 570 -4.49 10.07 -7.09
CA THR A 570 -3.19 9.80 -6.46
C THR A 570 -2.60 8.42 -6.80
N ALA A 571 -3.43 7.43 -7.14
CA ALA A 571 -2.99 6.11 -7.61
C ALA A 571 -2.63 6.09 -9.10
N THR A 572 -3.09 7.10 -9.84
CA THR A 572 -2.97 7.21 -11.30
C THR A 572 -2.11 8.38 -11.73
N MET A 573 -1.68 9.23 -10.79
CA MET A 573 -0.72 10.29 -11.02
C MET A 573 0.47 9.63 -11.67
N ARG A 574 0.89 10.18 -12.80
CA ARG A 574 2.19 9.93 -13.39
C ARG A 574 2.93 11.24 -13.18
N PRO A 575 4.25 11.23 -12.88
CA PRO A 575 4.99 12.47 -12.79
C PRO A 575 4.74 13.27 -14.07
N GLU A 576 4.17 14.46 -13.95
CA GLU A 576 4.14 15.39 -15.07
C GLU A 576 5.60 15.74 -15.41
N ASN A 577 5.88 15.76 -16.71
CA ASN A 577 7.22 15.79 -17.31
C ASN A 577 8.19 16.81 -16.71
#